data_AF-E4TSV5-F1
#
_entry.id   AF-E4TSV5-F1
#
_cell.length_a   1.000
_cell.length_b   1.000
_cell.length_c   1.000
_cell.angle_alpha   90.00
_cell.angle_beta   90.00
_cell.angle_gamma   90.00
#
_symmetry.space_group_name_H-M   'P 1'
#
loop_
_entity.id
_entity.type
_entity.pdbx_description
1 polymer ?
#
loop_
_entity_poly.entity_id
_entity_poly.type
_entity_poly.pdbx_seq_one_letter_code
_entity_poly.pdbx_strand_id
1 'polypeptide(L)'
;MKTEDKIYSLNEGYSPVIYKSKSGLTYSFPVSSGHADMEFEFDISEQDFEVLKSSNYKFKAFYYILFNEAQSTFGTGHPNPRRYTAEEFEDVKNKVLYKSDHDLKLFIKEFSKEKNLAEEYFHSFSKNVFQ
;
A
#
# COMPACT_ATOMS: atom_id res chain seq x y z
N MET A 1 3.11 -10.78 -25.38
CA MET A 1 2.63 -9.99 -24.24
C MET A 1 2.06 -10.95 -23.22
N LYS A 2 2.59 -10.99 -21.99
CA LYS A 2 1.82 -11.55 -20.88
C LYS A 2 0.73 -10.52 -20.60
N THR A 3 -0.52 -10.82 -20.96
CA THR A 3 -1.65 -10.01 -20.54
C THR A 3 -1.80 -10.24 -19.04
N GLU A 4 -1.47 -9.23 -18.27
CA GLU A 4 -1.80 -9.16 -16.85
C GLU A 4 -3.24 -8.68 -16.77
N ASP A 5 -4.11 -9.54 -16.23
CA ASP A 5 -5.52 -9.19 -16.07
C ASP A 5 -5.68 -8.47 -14.73
N LYS A 6 -6.14 -7.22 -14.75
CA LYS A 6 -6.59 -6.53 -13.54
C LYS A 6 -7.75 -7.33 -12.95
N ILE A 7 -7.58 -7.86 -11.74
CA ILE A 7 -8.60 -8.68 -11.08
C ILE A 7 -9.27 -8.00 -9.88
N TYR A 8 -8.62 -7.00 -9.27
CA TYR A 8 -9.18 -6.32 -8.12
C TYR A 8 -8.59 -4.93 -7.89
N SER A 9 -9.45 -3.99 -7.55
CA SER A 9 -9.10 -2.70 -6.94
C SER A 9 -10.32 -2.16 -6.20
N LEU A 10 -10.12 -1.20 -5.30
CA LEU A 10 -11.20 -0.47 -4.65
C LEU A 10 -11.62 0.80 -5.43
N ASN A 11 -10.83 1.23 -6.42
CA ASN A 11 -11.15 2.38 -7.27
C ASN A 11 -10.53 2.23 -8.67
N GLU A 12 -11.04 2.95 -9.66
CA GLU A 12 -10.50 2.98 -11.03
C GLU A 12 -9.42 4.06 -11.23
N GLY A 13 -9.16 4.88 -10.21
CA GLY A 13 -8.18 5.99 -10.23
C GLY A 13 -6.79 5.63 -9.71
N TYR A 14 -6.07 6.65 -9.24
CA TYR A 14 -4.74 6.54 -8.63
C TYR A 14 -4.80 5.77 -7.30
N SER A 15 -4.87 4.44 -7.41
CA SER A 15 -5.07 3.52 -6.29
C SER A 15 -4.44 2.17 -6.61
N PRO A 16 -4.18 1.34 -5.59
CA PRO A 16 -3.60 0.02 -5.83
C PRO A 16 -4.48 -0.89 -6.65
N VAL A 17 -3.83 -1.73 -7.44
CA VAL A 17 -4.47 -2.71 -8.31
C VAL A 17 -3.78 -4.06 -8.10
N ILE A 18 -4.58 -5.13 -8.12
CA ILE A 18 -4.07 -6.50 -8.12
C ILE A 18 -4.22 -7.07 -9.53
N TYR A 19 -3.11 -7.51 -10.08
CA TYR A 19 -3.04 -8.19 -11.36
C TYR A 19 -2.85 -9.70 -11.17
N LYS A 20 -3.41 -10.48 -12.10
CA LYS A 20 -3.15 -11.92 -12.21
C LYS A 20 -2.42 -12.21 -13.51
N SER A 21 -1.35 -12.99 -13.39
CA SER A 21 -0.58 -13.50 -14.51
C SER A 21 -0.40 -15.02 -14.38
N LYS A 22 0.26 -15.64 -15.37
CA LYS A 22 0.67 -17.05 -15.26
C LYS A 22 1.69 -17.30 -14.13
N SER A 23 2.42 -16.26 -13.72
CA SER A 23 3.47 -16.34 -12.69
C SER A 23 2.94 -16.14 -11.28
N GLY A 24 1.72 -15.60 -11.11
CA GLY A 24 1.14 -15.35 -9.79
C GLY A 24 0.30 -14.08 -9.76
N LEU A 25 0.12 -13.57 -8.54
CA LEU A 25 -0.58 -12.33 -8.26
C LEU A 25 0.43 -11.23 -7.92
N THR A 26 0.18 -10.04 -8.44
CA THR A 26 1.04 -8.87 -8.22
C THR A 26 0.19 -7.73 -7.66
N TYR A 27 0.62 -7.16 -6.53
CA TYR A 27 0.08 -5.96 -5.96
C TYR A 27 0.85 -4.75 -6.51
N SER A 28 0.18 -3.97 -7.35
CA SER A 28 0.69 -2.74 -7.95
C SER A 28 0.14 -1.55 -7.19
N PHE A 29 0.96 -0.58 -6.83
CA PHE A 29 0.50 0.64 -6.21
C PHE A 29 1.30 1.88 -6.64
N PRO A 30 0.60 2.99 -6.89
CA PRO A 30 1.26 4.23 -7.26
C PRO A 30 1.61 5.06 -6.02
N VAL A 31 2.73 5.78 -6.04
CA VAL A 31 3.18 6.67 -4.96
C VAL A 31 3.72 7.97 -5.53
N SER A 32 3.16 9.09 -5.05
CA SER A 32 3.58 10.43 -5.48
C SER A 32 4.31 11.12 -4.34
N SER A 33 5.45 11.74 -4.62
CA SER A 33 6.17 12.62 -3.67
C SER A 33 5.89 14.11 -3.89
N GLY A 34 4.98 14.45 -4.80
CA GLY A 34 4.78 15.81 -5.30
C GLY A 34 5.87 16.29 -6.28
N HIS A 35 6.95 15.53 -6.44
CA HIS A 35 8.07 15.83 -7.36
C HIS A 35 8.33 14.69 -8.34
N ALA A 36 8.05 13.46 -7.92
CA ALA A 36 8.11 12.28 -8.76
C ALA A 36 6.94 11.36 -8.41
N ASP A 37 6.41 10.71 -9.43
CA ASP A 37 5.44 9.63 -9.31
C ASP A 37 6.14 8.32 -9.66
N MET A 38 5.95 7.30 -8.83
CA MET A 38 6.51 5.97 -9.03
C MET A 38 5.43 4.91 -8.86
N GLU A 39 5.45 3.92 -9.75
CA GLU A 39 4.70 2.68 -9.58
C GLU A 39 5.61 1.63 -8.90
N PHE A 40 5.02 0.88 -7.97
CA PHE A 40 5.64 -0.23 -7.28
C PHE A 40 4.82 -1.49 -7.49
N GLU A 41 5.50 -2.60 -7.75
CA GLU A 41 4.90 -3.89 -8.01
C GLU A 41 5.60 -4.95 -7.15
N PHE A 42 4.82 -5.72 -6.39
CA PHE A 42 5.34 -6.82 -5.58
C PHE A 42 4.43 -8.02 -5.67
N ASP A 43 5.02 -9.22 -5.66
CA ASP A 43 4.27 -10.46 -5.65
C ASP A 43 3.52 -10.63 -4.33
N ILE A 44 2.29 -11.14 -4.41
CA ILE A 44 1.47 -11.51 -3.26
C ILE A 44 0.98 -12.95 -3.41
N SER A 45 0.70 -13.60 -2.29
CA SER A 45 0.09 -14.93 -2.30
C SER A 45 -1.43 -14.86 -2.53
N GLU A 46 -2.04 -15.98 -2.89
CA GLU A 46 -3.50 -16.11 -2.95
C GLU A 46 -4.13 -15.87 -1.55
N GLN A 47 -3.43 -16.20 -0.46
CA GLN A 47 -3.90 -15.89 0.90
C GLN A 47 -3.92 -14.38 1.17
N ASP A 48 -2.85 -13.67 0.80
CA ASP A 48 -2.79 -12.20 0.91
C ASP A 48 -3.95 -11.56 0.13
N PHE A 49 -4.22 -12.08 -1.08
CA PHE A 49 -5.31 -11.60 -1.92
C PHE A 49 -6.70 -11.81 -1.29
N GLU A 50 -6.99 -12.99 -0.74
CA GLU A 50 -8.28 -13.24 -0.08
C GLU A 50 -8.48 -12.35 1.16
N VAL A 51 -7.41 -12.04 1.90
CA VAL A 51 -7.47 -11.06 3.01
C VAL A 51 -7.77 -9.65 2.50
N LEU A 52 -7.07 -9.21 1.44
CA LEU A 52 -7.26 -7.89 0.84
C LEU A 52 -8.67 -7.72 0.27
N LYS A 53 -9.22 -8.77 -0.33
CA LYS A 53 -10.56 -8.81 -0.92
C LYS A 53 -11.67 -8.84 0.14
N SER A 54 -11.43 -9.48 1.28
CA SER A 54 -12.44 -9.62 2.35
C SER A 54 -12.54 -8.41 3.28
N SER A 55 -11.57 -7.48 3.26
CA SER A 55 -11.59 -6.29 4.10
C SER A 55 -11.09 -5.03 3.38
N ASN A 56 -12.04 -4.15 3.02
CA ASN A 56 -11.72 -2.82 2.50
C ASN A 56 -10.86 -2.02 3.48
N TYR A 57 -11.03 -2.22 4.80
CA TYR A 57 -10.22 -1.54 5.80
C TYR A 57 -8.76 -1.97 5.72
N LYS A 58 -8.49 -3.28 5.60
CA LYS A 58 -7.12 -3.80 5.43
C LYS A 58 -6.51 -3.36 4.11
N PHE A 59 -7.27 -3.37 3.02
CA PHE A 59 -6.78 -2.87 1.73
C PHE A 59 -6.33 -1.40 1.81
N LYS A 60 -7.17 -0.55 2.42
CA LYS A 60 -6.87 0.88 2.61
C LYS A 60 -5.68 1.11 3.54
N ALA A 61 -5.64 0.39 4.65
CA ALA A 61 -4.54 0.44 5.61
C ALA A 61 -3.22 0.00 4.97
N PHE A 62 -3.25 -1.08 4.20
CA PHE A 62 -2.05 -1.60 3.54
C PHE A 62 -1.48 -0.57 2.58
N TYR A 63 -2.32 0.02 1.74
CA TYR A 63 -1.88 1.09 0.85
C TYR A 63 -1.37 2.31 1.59
N TYR A 64 -2.06 2.73 2.65
CA TYR A 64 -1.66 3.89 3.45
C TYR A 64 -0.24 3.74 4.00
N ILE A 65 0.09 2.59 4.58
CA ILE A 65 1.41 2.34 5.14
C ILE A 65 2.46 2.26 4.01
N LEU A 66 2.19 1.47 2.97
CA LEU A 66 3.09 1.34 1.81
C LEU A 66 3.38 2.68 1.13
N PHE A 67 2.34 3.51 0.92
CA PHE A 67 2.49 4.82 0.31
C PHE A 67 3.46 5.70 1.10
N ASN A 68 3.24 5.82 2.42
CA ASN A 68 4.05 6.70 3.26
C ASN A 68 5.48 6.17 3.44
N GLU A 69 5.67 4.85 3.53
CA GLU A 69 7.01 4.28 3.60
C GLU A 69 7.76 4.40 2.28
N ALA A 70 7.16 3.99 1.15
CA ALA A 70 7.78 4.11 -0.15
C ALA A 70 8.10 5.58 -0.48
N GLN A 71 7.17 6.51 -0.24
CA GLN A 71 7.39 7.95 -0.46
C GLN A 71 8.61 8.44 0.33
N SER A 72 8.83 7.94 1.55
CA SER A 72 9.98 8.34 2.37
C SER A 72 11.35 7.90 1.81
N THR A 73 11.38 6.98 0.84
CA THR A 73 12.62 6.48 0.22
C THR A 73 13.10 7.30 -0.99
N PHE A 74 12.21 8.05 -1.64
CA PHE A 74 12.51 8.82 -2.84
C PHE A 74 11.93 10.24 -2.85
N GLY A 75 11.27 10.66 -1.77
CA GLY A 75 10.70 11.99 -1.60
C GLY A 75 11.76 13.09 -1.49
N THR A 76 11.31 14.34 -1.60
CA THR A 76 12.22 15.50 -1.58
C THR A 76 13.01 15.64 -0.31
N GLY A 77 14.30 15.91 -0.47
CA GLY A 77 15.25 16.07 0.63
C GLY A 77 15.97 14.79 1.04
N HIS A 78 15.68 13.64 0.42
CA HIS A 78 16.43 12.42 0.71
C HIS A 78 17.81 12.47 0.04
N PRO A 79 18.91 12.34 0.80
CA PRO A 79 20.27 12.53 0.27
C PRO A 79 20.69 11.45 -0.73
N ASN A 80 20.12 10.24 -0.59
CA ASN A 80 20.35 9.11 -1.49
C ASN A 80 19.02 8.43 -1.81
N PRO A 81 18.23 8.96 -2.76
CA PRO A 81 16.97 8.35 -3.17
C PRO A 81 17.19 6.89 -3.55
N ARG A 82 16.33 6.00 -3.06
CA ARG A 82 16.34 4.57 -3.40
C ARG A 82 14.94 4.09 -3.69
N ARG A 83 14.82 2.94 -4.34
CA ARG A 83 13.52 2.26 -4.44
C ARG A 83 13.20 1.57 -3.11
N TYR A 84 11.92 1.56 -2.79
CA TYR A 84 11.34 0.70 -1.78
C TYR A 84 11.56 -0.77 -2.16
N THR A 85 11.92 -1.59 -1.19
CA THR A 85 12.39 -2.96 -1.41
C THR A 85 11.31 -4.01 -1.12
N ALA A 86 11.52 -5.23 -1.63
CA ALA A 86 10.60 -6.35 -1.37
C ALA A 86 10.59 -6.77 0.11
N GLU A 87 11.71 -6.60 0.82
CA GLU A 87 11.79 -6.90 2.26
C GLU A 87 10.92 -5.92 3.07
N GLU A 88 10.96 -4.63 2.74
CA GLU A 88 10.11 -3.62 3.39
C GLU A 88 8.62 -3.86 3.07
N PHE A 89 8.30 -4.21 1.81
CA PHE A 89 6.95 -4.60 1.44
C PHE A 89 6.44 -5.80 2.25
N GLU A 90 7.27 -6.83 2.40
CA GLU A 90 6.92 -8.04 3.16
C GLU A 90 6.71 -7.76 4.65
N ASP A 91 7.52 -6.89 5.24
CA ASP A 91 7.37 -6.45 6.63
C ASP A 91 6.02 -5.72 6.84
N VAL A 92 5.67 -4.78 5.95
CA VAL A 92 4.36 -4.10 6.01
C VAL A 92 3.22 -5.09 5.81
N LYS A 93 3.35 -6.03 4.87
CA LYS A 93 2.33 -7.05 4.61
C LYS A 93 2.01 -7.86 5.86
N ASN A 94 3.04 -8.30 6.58
CA ASN A 94 2.88 -9.06 7.82
C ASN A 94 2.34 -8.20 8.97
N LYS A 95 2.73 -6.92 9.04
CA LYS A 95 2.19 -5.97 10.03
C LYS A 95 0.76 -5.53 9.76
N VAL A 96 0.24 -5.66 8.54
CA VAL A 96 -1.10 -5.17 8.19
C VAL A 96 -2.10 -6.30 7.95
N LEU A 97 -1.83 -7.21 7.02
CA LEU A 97 -2.84 -8.13 6.50
C LEU A 97 -3.32 -9.12 7.57
N TYR A 98 -2.41 -9.57 8.44
CA TYR A 98 -2.71 -10.62 9.41
C TYR A 98 -3.07 -10.11 10.81
N LYS A 99 -3.09 -8.79 11.02
CA LYS A 99 -3.56 -8.19 12.28
C LYS A 99 -5.08 -8.24 12.40
N SER A 100 -5.57 -8.27 13.64
CA SER A 100 -6.98 -7.99 13.93
C SER A 100 -7.30 -6.53 13.60
N ASP A 101 -8.57 -6.21 13.34
CA ASP A 101 -8.96 -4.82 13.06
C ASP A 101 -8.69 -3.89 14.26
N HIS A 102 -8.74 -4.41 15.48
CA HIS A 102 -8.39 -3.65 16.69
C HIS A 102 -6.90 -3.30 16.70
N ASP A 103 -6.02 -4.28 16.52
CA ASP A 103 -4.58 -4.07 16.53
C ASP A 103 -4.12 -3.22 15.35
N LEU A 104 -4.79 -3.38 14.20
CA LEU A 104 -4.50 -2.58 13.01
C LEU A 104 -4.86 -1.09 13.23
N LYS A 105 -5.95 -0.79 13.94
CA LYS A 105 -6.28 0.60 14.32
C LYS A 105 -5.22 1.21 15.21
N LEU A 106 -4.72 0.45 16.20
CA LEU A 106 -3.64 0.90 17.07
C LEU A 106 -2.35 1.13 16.28
N PHE A 107 -2.00 0.19 15.40
CA PHE A 107 -0.82 0.31 14.55
C PHE A 107 -0.86 1.55 13.64
N ILE A 108 -2.00 1.84 12.99
CA ILE A 108 -2.13 3.04 12.15
C ILE A 108 -1.97 4.31 12.97
N LYS A 109 -2.51 4.34 14.19
CA LYS A 109 -2.36 5.49 15.09
C LYS A 109 -0.90 5.70 15.48
N GLU A 110 -0.19 4.63 15.83
CA GLU A 110 1.24 4.67 16.15
C GLU A 110 2.08 5.10 14.94
N PHE A 111 1.89 4.47 13.79
CA PHE A 111 2.56 4.83 12.54
C PHE A 111 2.36 6.30 12.16
N SER A 112 1.12 6.80 12.25
CA SER A 112 0.82 8.20 11.91
C SER A 112 1.56 9.15 12.85
N LYS A 113 1.61 8.84 14.14
CA LYS A 113 2.40 9.60 15.12
C LYS A 113 3.90 9.58 14.78
N GLU A 114 4.46 8.42 14.45
CA GLU A 114 5.88 8.28 14.07
C GLU A 114 6.23 9.09 12.82
N LYS A 115 5.30 9.18 11.87
CA LYS A 115 5.45 9.96 10.63
C LYS A 115 5.06 11.44 10.79
N ASN A 116 4.73 11.90 12.00
CA ASN A 116 4.21 13.25 12.29
C ASN A 116 2.98 13.61 11.43
N LEU A 117 2.12 12.63 11.17
CA LEU A 117 0.85 12.80 10.47
C LEU A 117 -0.28 12.98 11.48
N ALA A 118 -1.31 13.73 11.11
CA ALA A 118 -2.50 13.91 11.93
C ALA A 118 -3.22 12.56 12.17
N GLU A 119 -3.90 12.40 13.31
CA GLU A 119 -4.58 11.14 13.64
C GLU A 119 -5.68 10.79 12.62
N GLU A 120 -6.37 11.80 12.11
CA GLU A 120 -7.38 11.69 11.07
C GLU A 120 -6.82 11.52 9.65
N TYR A 121 -5.49 11.58 9.47
CA TYR A 121 -4.89 11.57 8.14
C TYR A 121 -5.16 10.27 7.38
N PHE A 122 -5.23 9.14 8.08
CA PHE A 122 -5.65 7.88 7.47
C PHE A 122 -7.05 7.97 6.84
N HIS A 123 -8.00 8.63 7.52
CA HIS A 123 -9.36 8.78 7.03
C HIS A 123 -9.40 9.69 5.79
N SER A 124 -8.73 10.84 5.83
CA SER A 124 -8.69 11.76 4.69
C SER A 124 -7.95 11.16 3.49
N PHE A 125 -6.82 10.49 3.71
CA PHE A 125 -6.11 9.71 2.69
C PHE A 125 -7.03 8.66 2.05
N SER A 126 -7.66 7.84 2.89
CA SER A 126 -8.58 6.79 2.43
C SER A 126 -9.77 7.34 1.64
N LYS A 127 -10.22 8.54 1.99
CA LYS A 127 -11.30 9.24 1.27
C LYS A 127 -10.83 9.68 -0.12
N ASN A 128 -9.69 10.36 -0.18
CA ASN A 128 -9.18 10.95 -1.42
C ASN A 128 -8.75 9.90 -2.46
N VAL A 129 -8.26 8.75 -2.00
CA VAL A 129 -7.81 7.67 -2.90
C VAL A 129 -8.97 6.80 -3.39
N PHE A 130 -9.97 6.56 -2.54
CA PHE A 130 -10.97 5.50 -2.76
C PHE A 130 -12.43 5.97 -2.78
N GLN A 131 -12.70 7.28 -2.88
CA GLN A 131 -14.03 7.85 -3.12
C GLN A 131 -13.99 8.80 -4.30
#